data_AF-A0A179H2M9-F1
#
_entry.id   AF-A0A179H2M9-F1
#
_cell.length_a   1.000
_cell.length_b   1.000
_cell.length_c   1.000
_cell.angle_alpha   90.00
_cell.angle_beta   90.00
_cell.angle_gamma   90.00
#
_symmetry.space_group_name_H-M   'P 1'
#
loop_
_entity.id
_entity.type
_entity.pdbx_description
1 polymer ?
#
loop_
_entity_poly.entity_id
_entity_poly.type
_entity_poly.pdbx_seq_one_letter_code
_entity_poly.pdbx_strand_id
1 'polypeptide(L)'
;MGEPTTTSTMATATGFTVAEGLPASLSLSPSEFLAARPHIHRLMAACMVFRRGGGEDREQQCQHHQEQEEEQQQQQQQQQEQQQQAPPLQTLLIRRAASDSYPLKWEIPGGSVSTARDASVLHAAARELREETGLRVARFHCPLGMVPAPLPANPPPATAGVAAAASSSLGHEDEAGNGNGIGCEDGNGNGDERLSSPPGLGIAPEEEHARQEPHDEALTVTFWETGRRWGKVSLLVDVREDVARIPSRGRIPDRDVAPAAAAAAAAAATPAPAVANEEAGPSPPTIVMDPREHEEWAWLTEEEVRRGADARGRRMEYTSEGVWRGILAGFAARRALLDEAGEQK
;
A
#
# COMPACT_ATOMS: atom_id res chain seq x y z
N MET A 1 -37.60 -40.21 -0.61
CA MET A 1 -36.50 -39.70 0.24
C MET A 1 -35.36 -39.37 -0.71
N GLY A 2 -35.24 -38.08 -1.06
CA GLY A 2 -34.22 -37.62 -2.00
C GLY A 2 -32.89 -37.49 -1.28
N GLU A 3 -31.85 -38.05 -1.87
CA GLU A 3 -30.47 -37.90 -1.39
C GLU A 3 -30.01 -36.44 -1.51
N PRO A 4 -29.15 -35.96 -0.59
CA PRO A 4 -28.58 -34.64 -0.70
C PRO A 4 -27.54 -34.62 -1.82
N THR A 5 -27.82 -33.85 -2.86
CA THR A 5 -26.85 -33.48 -3.89
C THR A 5 -25.70 -32.72 -3.24
N THR A 6 -24.56 -33.39 -3.07
CA THR A 6 -23.28 -32.73 -2.79
C THR A 6 -22.95 -31.80 -3.96
N THR A 7 -23.14 -30.50 -3.75
CA THR A 7 -22.66 -29.45 -4.65
C THR A 7 -21.14 -29.46 -4.63
N SER A 8 -20.56 -30.16 -5.59
CA SER A 8 -19.14 -30.17 -5.89
C SER A 8 -18.72 -28.76 -6.32
N THR A 9 -17.97 -28.06 -5.47
CA THR A 9 -17.29 -26.81 -5.79
C THR A 9 -16.44 -27.02 -7.05
N MET A 10 -16.81 -26.36 -8.15
CA MET A 10 -15.99 -26.31 -9.35
C MET A 10 -14.72 -25.51 -9.05
N ALA A 11 -13.65 -26.20 -8.68
CA ALA A 11 -12.30 -25.68 -8.78
C ALA A 11 -11.91 -25.66 -10.27
N THR A 12 -12.18 -24.55 -10.98
CA THR A 12 -11.77 -24.39 -12.38
C THR A 12 -10.85 -23.18 -12.60
N ALA A 13 -9.65 -23.48 -13.10
CA ALA A 13 -8.73 -22.67 -13.90
C ALA A 13 -8.15 -21.32 -13.39
N THR A 14 -8.69 -20.66 -12.36
CA THR A 14 -8.35 -19.26 -12.03
C THR A 14 -7.09 -19.04 -11.18
N GLY A 15 -6.40 -20.08 -10.72
CA GLY A 15 -5.20 -19.91 -9.89
C GLY A 15 -5.44 -19.28 -8.50
N PHE A 16 -6.67 -18.93 -8.15
CA PHE A 16 -7.10 -18.48 -6.82
C PHE A 16 -8.54 -18.93 -6.56
N THR A 17 -8.93 -18.95 -5.28
CA THR A 17 -10.32 -19.18 -4.86
C THR A 17 -11.00 -17.87 -4.44
N VAL A 18 -12.32 -17.91 -4.32
CA VAL A 18 -13.15 -16.76 -3.95
C VAL A 18 -14.09 -17.16 -2.82
N ALA A 19 -14.31 -16.28 -1.85
CA ALA A 19 -15.30 -16.47 -0.79
C ALA A 19 -16.73 -16.24 -1.29
N GLU A 20 -17.69 -16.94 -0.69
CA GLU A 20 -19.10 -16.94 -1.12
C GLU A 20 -19.74 -15.55 -1.07
N GLY A 21 -19.36 -14.71 -0.10
CA GLY A 21 -19.86 -13.35 0.05
C GLY A 21 -19.21 -12.30 -0.86
N LEU A 22 -18.28 -12.68 -1.74
CA LEU A 22 -17.63 -11.72 -2.62
C LEU A 22 -18.57 -11.31 -3.77
N PRO A 23 -18.78 -10.01 -4.04
CA PRO A 23 -19.69 -9.56 -5.09
C PRO A 23 -19.36 -10.17 -6.46
N ALA A 24 -20.35 -10.80 -7.11
CA ALA A 24 -20.18 -11.42 -8.42
C ALA A 24 -19.70 -10.43 -9.49
N SER A 25 -20.02 -9.13 -9.33
CA SER A 25 -19.56 -8.07 -10.23
C SER A 25 -18.03 -8.00 -10.36
N LEU A 26 -17.27 -8.38 -9.33
CA LEU A 26 -15.80 -8.41 -9.38
C LEU A 26 -15.24 -9.52 -10.28
N SER A 27 -16.05 -10.54 -10.55
CA SER A 27 -15.67 -11.62 -11.47
C SER A 27 -15.96 -11.29 -12.94
N LEU A 28 -16.64 -10.18 -13.23
CA LEU A 28 -16.90 -9.70 -14.58
C LEU A 28 -15.63 -9.17 -15.25
N SER A 29 -15.63 -9.14 -16.59
CA SER A 29 -14.58 -8.45 -17.32
C SER A 29 -14.55 -6.96 -16.95
N PRO A 30 -13.39 -6.28 -17.03
CA PRO A 30 -13.31 -4.86 -16.70
C PRO A 30 -14.28 -4.00 -17.53
N SER A 31 -14.51 -4.35 -18.79
CA SER A 31 -15.45 -3.65 -19.67
C SER A 31 -16.89 -3.77 -19.18
N GLU A 32 -17.33 -4.96 -18.75
CA GLU A 32 -18.66 -5.18 -18.18
C GLU A 32 -18.83 -4.48 -16.83
N PHE A 33 -17.79 -4.54 -15.97
CA PHE A 33 -17.80 -3.84 -14.69
C PHE A 33 -17.98 -2.33 -14.84
N LEU A 34 -17.26 -1.73 -15.80
CA LEU A 34 -17.35 -0.31 -16.13
C LEU A 34 -18.67 0.05 -16.83
N ALA A 35 -19.19 -0.82 -17.70
CA ALA A 35 -20.49 -0.60 -18.34
C ALA A 35 -21.64 -0.49 -17.33
N ALA A 36 -21.58 -1.26 -16.23
CA ALA A 36 -22.52 -1.14 -15.11
C ALA A 36 -22.32 0.14 -14.27
N ARG A 37 -21.18 0.83 -14.42
CA ARG A 37 -20.80 2.02 -13.64
C ARG A 37 -20.32 3.14 -14.58
N PRO A 38 -21.21 3.71 -15.42
CA PRO A 38 -20.82 4.64 -16.49
C PRO A 38 -20.19 5.96 -16.00
N HIS A 39 -20.30 6.26 -14.70
CA HIS A 39 -19.64 7.41 -14.08
C HIS A 39 -18.15 7.18 -13.80
N ILE A 40 -17.67 5.92 -13.84
CA ILE A 40 -16.27 5.55 -13.65
C ILE A 40 -15.62 5.44 -15.03
N HIS A 41 -14.58 6.24 -15.28
CA HIS A 41 -13.87 6.25 -16.56
C HIS A 41 -12.65 5.32 -16.57
N ARG A 42 -12.10 5.04 -15.39
CA ARG A 42 -10.88 4.25 -15.18
C ARG A 42 -11.00 3.48 -13.86
N LEU A 43 -10.41 2.29 -13.81
CA LEU A 43 -10.51 1.39 -12.66
C LEU A 43 -9.11 0.99 -12.18
N MET A 44 -8.93 0.95 -10.87
CA MET A 44 -7.77 0.37 -10.19
C MET A 44 -8.23 -0.78 -9.28
N ALA A 45 -7.34 -1.75 -9.08
CA ALA A 45 -7.56 -2.85 -8.16
C ALA A 45 -6.34 -3.05 -7.26
N ALA A 46 -6.57 -3.22 -5.96
CA ALA A 46 -5.53 -3.36 -4.95
C ALA A 46 -5.82 -4.53 -4.00
N CYS A 47 -4.76 -5.10 -3.42
CA CYS A 47 -4.85 -6.24 -2.51
C CYS A 47 -4.20 -5.93 -1.15
N MET A 48 -4.97 -6.08 -0.08
CA MET A 48 -4.45 -6.05 1.28
C MET A 48 -4.10 -7.46 1.75
N VAL A 49 -2.84 -7.64 2.15
CA VAL A 49 -2.29 -8.89 2.67
C VAL A 49 -1.95 -8.71 4.14
N PHE A 50 -2.38 -9.65 4.98
CA PHE A 50 -2.13 -9.61 6.41
C PHE A 50 -1.25 -10.77 6.87
N ARG A 51 -0.48 -10.49 7.91
CA ARG A 51 0.19 -11.50 8.75
C ARG A 51 -0.01 -11.17 10.22
N ARG A 52 0.32 -12.11 11.10
CA ARG A 52 0.57 -11.79 12.52
C ARG A 52 2.07 -11.52 12.68
N GLY A 53 2.42 -10.50 13.48
CA GLY A 53 3.81 -10.23 13.86
C GLY A 53 4.46 -11.43 14.58
N GLY A 54 5.79 -11.47 14.69
CA GLY A 54 6.48 -12.51 15.48
C GLY A 54 7.68 -13.19 14.84
N GLY A 55 8.37 -12.56 13.89
CA GLY A 55 9.54 -13.15 13.23
C GLY A 55 10.91 -12.57 13.62
N GLU A 56 11.01 -11.30 14.01
CA GLU A 56 12.30 -10.63 14.19
C GLU A 56 12.16 -9.53 15.25
N ASP A 57 12.44 -9.85 16.51
CA ASP A 57 12.79 -8.95 17.63
C ASP A 57 13.16 -9.77 18.90
N ARG A 58 13.85 -10.90 18.74
CA ARG A 58 14.31 -11.76 19.85
C ARG A 58 15.84 -11.80 20.01
N GLU A 59 16.53 -10.77 19.55
CA GLU A 59 17.93 -10.54 19.90
C GLU A 59 18.11 -9.23 20.65
N GLN A 60 18.74 -9.35 21.82
CA GLN A 60 19.24 -8.30 22.71
C GLN A 60 18.25 -7.77 23.76
N GLN A 61 18.13 -8.52 24.86
CA GLN A 61 18.55 -7.98 26.16
C GLN A 61 18.69 -9.09 27.21
N CYS A 62 19.93 -9.34 27.63
CA CYS A 62 20.28 -10.09 28.82
C CYS A 62 20.88 -9.13 29.86
N GLN A 63 20.39 -9.24 31.11
CA GLN A 63 21.04 -8.94 32.39
C GLN A 63 21.10 -7.45 32.84
N HIS A 64 20.86 -7.06 34.10
CA HIS A 64 20.37 -7.72 35.34
C HIS A 64 20.09 -6.62 36.41
N HIS A 65 19.03 -6.80 37.22
CA HIS A 65 18.85 -6.49 38.67
C HIS A 65 19.21 -5.09 39.25
N GLN A 66 18.55 -4.51 40.26
CA GLN A 66 17.59 -4.93 41.28
C GLN A 66 17.07 -3.66 42.00
N GLU A 67 15.77 -3.58 42.28
CA GLU A 67 15.11 -2.99 43.47
C GLU A 67 13.59 -3.16 43.27
N GLN A 68 13.06 -4.23 43.86
CA GLN A 68 12.39 -5.21 43.02
C GLN A 68 11.44 -6.08 43.86
N GLU A 69 10.18 -5.71 44.09
CA GLU A 69 9.17 -6.72 44.51
C GLU A 69 7.71 -6.29 44.25
N GLU A 70 7.31 -5.04 44.52
CA GLU A 70 5.93 -4.58 44.23
C GLU A 70 5.77 -3.98 42.83
N GLU A 71 6.70 -3.13 42.39
CA GLU A 71 6.79 -2.71 40.98
C GLU A 71 7.13 -3.90 40.08
N GLN A 72 7.84 -4.92 40.59
CA GLN A 72 8.09 -6.15 39.84
C GLN A 72 6.84 -6.98 39.61
N GLN A 73 5.91 -7.05 40.56
CA GLN A 73 4.69 -7.81 40.35
C GLN A 73 3.78 -7.09 39.36
N GLN A 74 3.65 -5.77 39.43
CA GLN A 74 2.91 -5.01 38.41
C GLN A 74 3.61 -5.02 37.05
N GLN A 75 4.94 -4.90 36.99
CA GLN A 75 5.69 -5.01 35.74
C GLN A 75 5.73 -6.45 35.20
N GLN A 76 5.80 -7.48 36.04
CA GLN A 76 5.68 -8.88 35.62
C GLN A 76 4.26 -9.19 35.15
N GLN A 77 3.24 -8.64 35.81
CA GLN A 77 1.86 -8.83 35.38
C GLN A 77 1.60 -8.11 34.05
N GLN A 78 2.07 -6.87 33.89
CA GLN A 78 2.03 -6.15 32.61
C GLN A 78 2.88 -6.82 31.53
N GLN A 79 4.06 -7.35 31.86
CA GLN A 79 4.91 -8.10 30.91
C GLN A 79 4.30 -9.45 30.56
N GLN A 80 3.65 -10.14 31.50
CA GLN A 80 2.92 -11.39 31.25
C GLN A 80 1.68 -11.13 30.40
N GLU A 81 0.93 -10.05 30.65
CA GLU A 81 -0.20 -9.62 29.82
C GLU A 81 0.27 -9.24 28.41
N GLN A 82 1.38 -8.51 28.27
CA GLN A 82 1.98 -8.20 26.96
C GLN A 82 2.53 -9.45 26.25
N GLN A 83 3.08 -10.42 26.98
CA GLN A 83 3.55 -11.71 26.43
C GLN A 83 2.41 -12.68 26.09
N GLN A 84 1.22 -12.51 26.69
CA GLN A 84 0.01 -13.30 26.41
C GLN A 84 -0.84 -12.72 25.28
N GLN A 85 -0.59 -11.49 24.84
CA GLN A 85 -1.27 -10.93 23.67
C GLN A 85 -0.77 -11.61 22.40
N ALA A 86 -1.71 -12.16 21.63
CA ALA A 86 -1.41 -12.66 20.29
C ALA A 86 -0.71 -11.55 19.50
N PRO A 87 0.34 -11.89 18.74
CA PRO A 87 1.10 -10.86 18.06
C PRO A 87 0.22 -10.00 17.16
N PRO A 88 0.50 -8.68 17.08
CA PRO A 88 -0.38 -7.75 16.40
C PRO A 88 -0.49 -8.09 14.92
N LEU A 89 -1.67 -7.84 14.35
CA LEU A 89 -1.86 -7.92 12.91
C LEU A 89 -0.99 -6.85 12.23
N GLN A 90 -0.40 -7.24 11.11
CA GLN A 90 0.35 -6.34 10.25
C GLN A 90 -0.15 -6.47 8.80
N THR A 91 -0.23 -5.34 8.09
CA THR A 91 -0.51 -5.31 6.65
C THR A 91 0.74 -4.89 5.88
N LEU A 92 0.93 -5.46 4.69
CA LEU A 92 1.98 -5.02 3.76
C LEU A 92 1.55 -3.70 3.10
N LEU A 93 2.39 -2.68 3.20
CA LEU A 93 2.30 -1.46 2.38
C LEU A 93 3.61 -1.26 1.62
N ILE A 94 3.51 -0.60 0.48
CA ILE A 94 4.63 -0.19 -0.37
C ILE A 94 4.71 1.33 -0.44
N ARG A 95 5.92 1.85 -0.66
CA ARG A 95 6.21 3.28 -0.79
C ARG A 95 6.67 3.57 -2.21
N ARG A 96 5.96 4.50 -2.85
CA ARG A 96 6.23 4.97 -4.21
C ARG A 96 7.61 5.61 -4.29
N ALA A 97 8.31 5.37 -5.39
CA ALA A 97 9.62 5.95 -5.66
C ALA A 97 9.54 7.49 -5.74
N ALA A 98 10.65 8.17 -5.43
CA ALA A 98 10.72 9.63 -5.52
C ALA A 98 10.51 10.18 -6.95
N SER A 99 10.79 9.35 -7.95
CA SER A 99 10.64 9.67 -9.38
C SER A 99 9.26 9.38 -9.94
N ASP A 100 8.37 8.74 -9.18
CA ASP A 100 7.04 8.36 -9.63
C ASP A 100 5.99 9.44 -9.29
N SER A 101 4.78 9.31 -9.82
CA SER A 101 3.64 10.12 -9.36
C SER A 101 3.40 9.90 -7.87
N TYR A 102 2.85 10.88 -7.16
CA TYR A 102 2.67 10.80 -5.70
C TYR A 102 3.94 10.31 -4.96
N PRO A 103 5.07 11.01 -5.13
CA PRO A 103 6.36 10.51 -4.68
C PRO A 103 6.39 10.32 -3.16
N LEU A 104 7.07 9.25 -2.71
CA LEU A 104 7.28 8.90 -1.31
C LEU A 104 6.00 8.57 -0.52
N LYS A 105 4.84 8.47 -1.19
CA LYS A 105 3.58 8.11 -0.55
C LYS A 105 3.47 6.60 -0.34
N TRP A 106 2.83 6.21 0.75
CA TRP A 106 2.53 4.83 1.10
C TRP A 106 1.15 4.42 0.58
N GLU A 107 1.06 3.19 0.10
CA GLU A 107 -0.19 2.62 -0.39
C GLU A 107 -0.25 1.10 -0.27
N ILE A 108 -1.46 0.58 -0.53
CA ILE A 108 -1.72 -0.85 -0.70
C ILE A 108 -1.27 -1.25 -2.10
N PRO A 109 -0.57 -2.39 -2.28
CA PRO A 109 -0.19 -2.87 -3.60
C PRO A 109 -1.38 -2.96 -4.55
N GLY A 110 -1.26 -2.36 -5.73
CA GLY A 110 -2.35 -2.27 -6.68
C GLY A 110 -2.14 -1.22 -7.76
N GLY A 111 -2.69 -1.51 -8.94
CA GLY A 111 -2.52 -0.69 -10.13
C GLY A 111 -3.75 -0.63 -11.01
N SER A 112 -3.54 -0.21 -12.25
CA SER A 112 -4.61 0.02 -13.22
C SER A 112 -5.18 -1.28 -13.79
N VAL A 113 -6.51 -1.39 -13.81
CA VAL A 113 -7.19 -2.50 -14.47
C VAL A 113 -7.20 -2.27 -15.98
N SER A 114 -6.74 -3.26 -16.73
CA SER A 114 -6.66 -3.25 -18.18
C SER A 114 -7.82 -4.04 -18.80
N THR A 115 -8.67 -3.36 -19.57
CA THR A 115 -9.74 -4.02 -20.35
C THR A 115 -9.23 -4.98 -21.43
N ALA A 116 -7.95 -4.87 -21.82
CA ALA A 116 -7.34 -5.70 -22.86
C ALA A 116 -6.53 -6.88 -22.30
N ARG A 117 -5.95 -6.75 -21.09
CA ARG A 117 -5.12 -7.79 -20.46
C ARG A 117 -5.87 -8.62 -19.43
N ASP A 118 -6.79 -8.01 -18.67
CA ASP A 118 -7.38 -8.63 -17.49
C ASP A 118 -8.71 -9.31 -17.80
N ALA A 119 -8.80 -10.61 -17.50
CA ALA A 119 -10.01 -11.38 -17.70
C ALA A 119 -11.15 -10.95 -16.75
N SER A 120 -10.81 -10.44 -15.55
CA SER A 120 -11.75 -9.85 -14.61
C SER A 120 -11.06 -8.85 -13.67
N VAL A 121 -11.84 -8.13 -12.85
CA VAL A 121 -11.29 -7.23 -11.81
C VAL A 121 -10.43 -8.01 -10.81
N LEU A 122 -10.81 -9.23 -10.45
CA LEU A 122 -10.01 -10.11 -9.58
C LEU A 122 -8.68 -10.53 -10.22
N HIS A 123 -8.67 -10.80 -11.52
CA HIS A 123 -7.42 -11.11 -12.23
C HIS A 123 -6.48 -9.92 -12.28
N ALA A 124 -7.02 -8.71 -12.45
CA ALA A 124 -6.24 -7.48 -12.36
C ALA A 124 -5.63 -7.31 -10.98
N ALA A 125 -6.43 -7.45 -9.91
CA ALA A 125 -5.95 -7.35 -8.52
C ALA A 125 -4.83 -8.36 -8.23
N ALA A 126 -4.98 -9.61 -8.68
CA ALA A 126 -3.97 -10.65 -8.52
C ALA A 126 -2.70 -10.39 -9.34
N ARG A 127 -2.85 -9.83 -10.55
CA ARG A 127 -1.73 -9.43 -11.41
C ARG A 127 -0.93 -8.31 -10.75
N GLU A 128 -1.58 -7.24 -10.33
CA GLU A 128 -0.91 -6.07 -9.72
C GLU A 128 -0.17 -6.47 -8.43
N LEU A 129 -0.82 -7.24 -7.54
CA LEU A 129 -0.14 -7.75 -6.35
C LEU A 129 1.13 -8.53 -6.70
N ARG A 130 1.08 -9.37 -7.75
CA ARG A 130 2.22 -10.16 -8.20
C ARG A 130 3.30 -9.31 -8.85
N GLU A 131 2.93 -8.36 -9.70
CA GLU A 131 3.87 -7.47 -10.41
C GLU A 131 4.61 -6.57 -9.40
N GLU A 132 3.93 -6.07 -8.37
CA GLU A 132 4.50 -5.14 -7.39
C GLU A 132 5.17 -5.80 -6.19
N THR A 133 4.83 -7.04 -5.84
CA THR A 133 5.37 -7.68 -4.61
C THR A 133 5.94 -9.07 -4.83
N GLY A 134 5.65 -9.72 -5.96
CA GLY A 134 5.93 -11.13 -6.20
C GLY A 134 4.97 -12.11 -5.51
N LEU A 135 4.06 -11.63 -4.64
CA LEU A 135 3.09 -12.46 -3.93
C LEU A 135 1.95 -12.92 -4.86
N ARG A 136 1.41 -14.11 -4.60
CA ARG A 136 0.32 -14.69 -5.39
C ARG A 136 -0.91 -14.89 -4.54
N VAL A 137 -2.04 -14.37 -4.99
CA VAL A 137 -3.33 -14.58 -4.33
C VAL A 137 -3.64 -16.08 -4.26
N ALA A 138 -4.03 -16.54 -3.07
CA ALA A 138 -4.61 -17.86 -2.83
C ALA A 138 -6.14 -17.76 -2.74
N ARG A 139 -6.65 -16.74 -2.05
CA ARG A 139 -8.09 -16.56 -1.82
C ARG A 139 -8.46 -15.08 -1.71
N PHE A 140 -9.55 -14.68 -2.36
CA PHE A 140 -10.23 -13.41 -2.13
C PHE A 140 -11.35 -13.57 -1.09
N HIS A 141 -11.44 -12.64 -0.14
CA HIS A 141 -12.44 -12.69 0.94
C HIS A 141 -13.57 -11.67 0.76
N CYS A 142 -13.26 -10.38 0.77
CA CYS A 142 -14.25 -9.31 0.68
C CYS A 142 -13.67 -8.03 0.05
N PRO A 143 -14.50 -7.17 -0.55
CA PRO A 143 -14.11 -5.81 -0.88
C PRO A 143 -13.95 -4.98 0.39
N LEU A 144 -13.07 -3.98 0.33
CA LEU A 144 -12.78 -3.05 1.40
C LEU A 144 -13.22 -1.66 0.97
N GLY A 145 -14.19 -1.11 1.70
CA GLY A 145 -14.59 0.29 1.61
C GLY A 145 -13.72 1.18 2.50
N MET A 146 -14.24 2.37 2.81
CA MET A 146 -13.59 3.31 3.74
C MET A 146 -14.32 3.31 5.09
N VAL A 147 -13.59 3.44 6.19
CA VAL A 147 -14.20 3.73 7.49
C VAL A 147 -14.87 5.12 7.44
N PRO A 148 -16.18 5.26 7.77
CA PRO A 148 -16.86 6.55 7.78
C PRO A 148 -16.29 7.48 8.87
N ALA A 149 -16.46 8.79 8.71
CA ALA A 149 -16.10 9.76 9.73
C ALA A 149 -17.05 9.66 10.97
N PRO A 150 -16.61 10.08 12.18
CA PRO A 150 -15.30 10.66 12.49
C PRO A 150 -14.21 9.61 12.69
N LEU A 151 -12.98 9.96 12.29
CA LEU A 151 -11.78 9.19 12.64
C LEU A 151 -11.55 9.21 14.16
N PRO A 152 -10.75 8.30 14.72
CA PRO A 152 -10.21 8.50 16.07
C PRO A 152 -9.52 9.87 16.17
N ALA A 153 -9.67 10.54 17.31
CA ALA A 153 -9.51 11.99 17.54
C ALA A 153 -8.14 12.63 17.23
N ASN A 154 -7.17 11.90 16.68
CA ASN A 154 -5.85 12.40 16.30
C ASN A 154 -5.59 12.15 14.79
N PRO A 155 -6.23 12.88 13.88
CA PRO A 155 -5.73 12.95 12.51
C PRO A 155 -4.31 13.56 12.53
N PRO A 156 -3.40 13.14 11.62
CA PRO A 156 -2.07 13.74 11.54
C PRO A 156 -2.19 15.26 11.34
N PRO A 157 -1.42 16.10 12.05
CA PRO A 157 -1.54 17.54 11.94
C PRO A 157 -1.25 18.01 10.50
N ALA A 158 -2.18 18.80 9.96
CA ALA A 158 -1.97 19.60 8.76
C ALA A 158 -0.77 20.53 9.00
N THR A 159 0.17 20.56 8.07
CA THR A 159 1.35 21.41 8.19
C THR A 159 0.94 22.89 8.16
N ALA A 160 1.07 23.56 9.30
CA ALA A 160 1.22 25.01 9.32
C ALA A 160 2.53 25.35 8.57
N GLY A 161 2.40 26.15 7.50
CA GLY A 161 3.51 26.55 6.65
C GLY A 161 4.63 27.20 7.46
N VAL A 162 5.86 26.82 7.14
CA VAL A 162 7.06 27.52 7.60
C VAL A 162 7.01 28.92 6.98
N ALA A 163 6.82 29.95 7.81
CA ALA A 163 6.75 31.32 7.38
C ALA A 163 8.06 31.74 6.70
N ALA A 164 7.95 32.26 5.48
CA ALA A 164 9.03 32.91 4.76
C ALA A 164 9.46 34.17 5.52
N ALA A 165 10.74 34.25 5.89
CA ALA A 165 11.38 35.48 6.32
C ALA A 165 11.66 36.36 5.09
N ALA A 166 11.09 37.55 5.07
CA ALA A 166 11.30 38.57 4.05
C ALA A 166 12.44 39.54 4.43
N SER A 167 13.32 39.85 3.47
CA SER A 167 14.02 41.14 3.24
C SER A 167 15.22 40.91 2.31
N SER A 168 15.64 41.77 1.38
CA SER A 168 15.12 43.02 0.83
C SER A 168 15.97 43.42 -0.39
N SER A 169 15.30 43.99 -1.41
CA SER A 169 15.66 45.18 -2.21
C SER A 169 16.92 45.31 -3.09
N LEU A 170 16.71 46.12 -4.15
CA LEU A 170 17.61 46.82 -5.09
C LEU A 170 18.12 45.95 -6.27
N GLY A 171 17.96 46.32 -7.54
CA GLY A 171 17.46 47.52 -8.23
C GLY A 171 17.99 47.49 -9.68
N HIS A 172 17.57 48.49 -10.46
CA HIS A 172 18.10 48.92 -11.76
C HIS A 172 17.50 48.36 -13.06
N GLU A 173 17.05 49.35 -13.82
CA GLU A 173 16.49 49.42 -15.15
C GLU A 173 17.64 49.40 -16.16
N ASP A 174 17.43 48.87 -17.37
CA ASP A 174 17.78 49.59 -18.60
C ASP A 174 17.26 48.91 -19.87
N GLU A 175 16.90 49.81 -20.79
CA GLU A 175 16.20 49.60 -22.05
C GLU A 175 17.05 49.03 -23.20
N ALA A 176 16.29 48.66 -24.25
CA ALA A 176 16.57 48.87 -25.67
C ALA A 176 17.25 47.73 -26.48
N GLY A 177 16.40 47.08 -27.29
CA GLY A 177 16.41 47.41 -28.72
C GLY A 177 16.73 46.29 -29.71
N ASN A 178 15.81 46.13 -30.67
CA ASN A 178 15.93 45.50 -31.99
C ASN A 178 16.02 43.96 -32.04
N GLY A 179 15.23 43.21 -32.82
CA GLY A 179 14.40 43.51 -33.99
C GLY A 179 14.49 42.33 -34.97
N ASN A 180 13.39 42.02 -35.67
CA ASN A 180 13.12 40.91 -36.61
C ASN A 180 12.92 39.51 -36.00
N GLY A 181 11.81 38.79 -36.18
CA GLY A 181 10.67 38.96 -37.09
C GLY A 181 10.49 37.71 -37.94
N ILE A 182 9.57 36.81 -37.54
CA ILE A 182 8.62 36.09 -38.40
C ILE A 182 7.38 35.83 -37.55
N GLY A 183 6.29 36.50 -37.89
CA GLY A 183 4.98 36.34 -37.27
C GLY A 183 4.20 35.16 -37.86
N CYS A 184 3.49 34.47 -36.98
CA CYS A 184 2.19 33.85 -37.23
C CYS A 184 1.35 34.15 -35.97
N GLU A 185 0.70 35.31 -35.94
CA GLU A 185 -0.43 35.63 -35.06
C GLU A 185 -1.67 34.92 -35.64
N ASP A 186 -2.61 34.31 -34.90
CA ASP A 186 -3.43 34.82 -33.79
C ASP A 186 -3.40 33.85 -32.58
N GLY A 187 -3.40 34.22 -31.29
CA GLY A 187 -4.04 35.36 -30.63
C GLY A 187 -5.27 34.88 -29.83
N ASN A 188 -5.11 34.31 -28.62
CA ASN A 188 -5.22 34.97 -27.29
C ASN A 188 -6.67 34.94 -26.70
N GLY A 189 -6.94 34.63 -25.42
CA GLY A 189 -5.96 34.46 -24.35
C GLY A 189 -6.46 34.08 -22.96
N ASN A 190 -5.42 34.06 -22.10
CA ASN A 190 -5.28 34.20 -20.65
C ASN A 190 -5.94 33.17 -19.71
N GLY A 191 -5.25 32.55 -18.74
CA GLY A 191 -3.99 32.94 -18.10
C GLY A 191 -3.07 31.77 -17.73
N ASP A 192 -1.78 32.05 -17.84
CA ASP A 192 -0.65 31.28 -17.33
C ASP A 192 -0.50 31.58 -15.84
N GLU A 193 -0.62 30.56 -14.99
CA GLU A 193 0.11 30.49 -13.73
C GLU A 193 0.76 29.12 -13.60
N ARG A 194 2.04 29.09 -13.94
CA ARG A 194 3.00 28.11 -13.44
C ARG A 194 2.97 28.01 -11.91
N LEU A 195 3.26 26.78 -11.45
CA LEU A 195 3.94 26.44 -10.18
C LEU A 195 3.10 26.44 -8.90
N SER A 196 2.73 25.22 -8.50
CA SER A 196 3.19 24.54 -7.26
C SER A 196 2.02 23.80 -6.63
N SER A 197 2.01 22.46 -6.72
CA SER A 197 1.19 21.65 -5.83
C SER A 197 1.56 22.01 -4.38
N PRO A 198 0.60 22.37 -3.52
CA PRO A 198 0.90 22.67 -2.13
C PRO A 198 1.41 21.40 -1.42
N PRO A 199 2.27 21.53 -0.38
CA PRO A 199 2.76 20.39 0.36
C PRO A 199 1.65 19.87 1.28
N GLY A 200 1.01 18.76 0.89
CA GLY A 200 0.01 18.09 1.72
C GLY A 200 -0.72 17.00 0.95
N LEU A 201 -0.38 15.74 1.25
CA LEU A 201 -1.13 14.51 0.92
C LEU A 201 -1.81 14.43 -0.47
N GLY A 202 -1.03 14.06 -1.48
CA GLY A 202 -1.54 13.40 -2.70
C GLY A 202 -2.80 14.02 -3.32
N ILE A 203 -3.74 13.21 -3.83
CA ILE A 203 -4.94 13.71 -4.53
C ILE A 203 -5.63 14.75 -3.64
N ALA A 204 -5.90 15.94 -4.20
CA ALA A 204 -6.41 17.05 -3.40
C ALA A 204 -7.73 16.66 -2.70
N PRO A 205 -7.96 17.02 -1.42
CA PRO A 205 -9.16 16.65 -0.68
C PRO A 205 -10.47 17.03 -1.38
N GLU A 206 -10.48 18.13 -2.13
CA GLU A 206 -11.59 18.60 -2.96
C GLU A 206 -11.85 17.73 -4.22
N GLU A 207 -10.86 16.97 -4.68
CA GLU A 207 -10.92 16.03 -5.80
C GLU A 207 -11.21 14.58 -5.34
N GLU A 208 -10.95 14.29 -4.06
CA GLU A 208 -11.28 13.02 -3.40
C GLU A 208 -12.68 13.07 -2.78
N HIS A 209 -13.70 12.91 -3.63
CA HIS A 209 -15.04 12.61 -3.14
C HIS A 209 -15.14 11.13 -2.83
N ALA A 210 -14.82 10.78 -1.58
CA ALA A 210 -15.08 9.51 -0.90
C ALA A 210 -16.60 9.17 -0.79
N ARG A 211 -17.37 9.38 -1.87
CA ARG A 211 -18.75 8.92 -1.95
C ARG A 211 -18.70 7.40 -2.09
N GLN A 212 -18.94 6.72 -0.97
CA GLN A 212 -19.50 5.38 -1.03
C GLN A 212 -20.86 5.53 -1.71
N GLU A 213 -20.94 5.12 -2.97
CA GLU A 213 -22.22 5.10 -3.67
C GLU A 213 -23.09 4.04 -2.97
N PRO A 214 -24.28 4.38 -2.43
CA PRO A 214 -25.04 3.56 -1.47
C PRO A 214 -25.55 2.21 -1.99
N HIS A 215 -25.16 1.81 -3.20
CA HIS A 215 -25.53 0.54 -3.84
C HIS A 215 -24.35 -0.14 -4.55
N ASP A 216 -23.12 0.33 -4.37
CA ASP A 216 -21.96 -0.36 -4.94
C ASP A 216 -21.46 -1.45 -4.01
N GLU A 217 -21.89 -2.68 -4.26
CA GLU A 217 -21.46 -3.88 -3.52
C GLU A 217 -19.94 -4.09 -3.58
N ALA A 218 -19.27 -3.58 -4.62
CA ALA A 218 -17.81 -3.63 -4.75
C ALA A 218 -17.07 -2.62 -3.85
N LEU A 219 -17.81 -1.76 -3.14
CA LEU A 219 -17.30 -0.71 -2.27
C LEU A 219 -16.26 0.19 -2.96
N THR A 220 -16.48 0.50 -4.25
CA THR A 220 -15.52 1.26 -5.05
C THR A 220 -15.37 2.67 -4.49
N VAL A 221 -14.13 3.05 -4.21
CA VAL A 221 -13.77 4.42 -3.83
C VAL A 221 -13.50 5.22 -5.09
N THR A 222 -14.18 6.34 -5.30
CA THR A 222 -13.96 7.17 -6.49
C THR A 222 -13.20 8.45 -6.18
N PHE A 223 -12.35 8.88 -7.11
CA PHE A 223 -11.62 10.14 -7.03
C PHE A 223 -11.43 10.72 -8.44
N TRP A 224 -11.10 12.00 -8.53
CA TRP A 224 -10.79 12.66 -9.80
C TRP A 224 -9.28 12.77 -9.98
N GLU A 225 -8.81 12.46 -11.19
CA GLU A 225 -7.42 12.66 -11.57
C GLU A 225 -7.37 12.95 -13.07
N THR A 226 -6.67 14.02 -13.48
CA THR A 226 -6.54 14.45 -14.89
C THR A 226 -7.89 14.60 -15.62
N GLY A 227 -8.93 15.07 -14.92
CA GLY A 227 -10.27 15.26 -15.48
C GLY A 227 -11.05 13.94 -15.72
N ARG A 228 -10.54 12.81 -15.24
CA ARG A 228 -11.22 11.51 -15.29
C ARG A 228 -11.60 11.07 -13.88
N ARG A 229 -12.83 10.59 -13.72
CA ARG A 229 -13.25 9.89 -12.50
C ARG A 229 -12.70 8.47 -12.50
N TRP A 230 -11.83 8.17 -11.54
CA TRP A 230 -11.32 6.85 -11.26
C TRP A 230 -12.18 6.14 -10.22
N GLY A 231 -12.20 4.82 -10.27
CA GLY A 231 -12.70 3.94 -9.22
C GLY A 231 -11.57 3.04 -8.74
N LYS A 232 -11.42 2.87 -7.43
CA LYS A 232 -10.47 1.94 -6.82
C LYS A 232 -11.22 0.91 -6.01
N VAL A 233 -10.99 -0.36 -6.33
CA VAL A 233 -11.47 -1.51 -5.57
C VAL A 233 -10.30 -2.06 -4.76
N SER A 234 -10.46 -2.16 -3.45
CA SER A 234 -9.48 -2.77 -2.55
C SER A 234 -10.03 -4.09 -2.02
N LEU A 235 -9.21 -5.14 -1.97
CA LEU A 235 -9.66 -6.49 -1.62
C LEU A 235 -8.81 -7.08 -0.49
N LEU A 236 -9.47 -7.70 0.48
CA LEU A 236 -8.78 -8.52 1.47
C LEU A 236 -8.49 -9.90 0.89
N VAL A 237 -7.22 -10.32 0.93
CA VAL A 237 -6.77 -11.58 0.34
C VAL A 237 -5.88 -12.39 1.30
N ASP A 238 -5.90 -13.71 1.12
CA ASP A 238 -4.79 -14.57 1.53
C ASP A 238 -3.88 -14.83 0.33
N VAL A 239 -2.59 -15.01 0.60
CA VAL A 239 -1.57 -15.31 -0.41
C VAL A 239 -1.01 -16.71 -0.23
N ARG A 240 -0.35 -17.23 -1.27
CA ARG A 240 0.23 -18.58 -1.29
C ARG A 240 1.54 -18.68 -0.51
N GLU A 241 2.27 -17.57 -0.43
CA GLU A 241 3.57 -17.50 0.22
C GLU A 241 3.41 -17.43 1.75
N ASP A 242 4.37 -18.03 2.46
CA ASP A 242 4.47 -17.88 3.91
C ASP A 242 5.03 -16.49 4.27
N VAL A 243 4.13 -15.51 4.29
CA VAL A 243 4.45 -14.10 4.56
C VAL A 243 4.97 -13.84 5.98
N ALA A 244 4.84 -14.81 6.89
CA ALA A 244 5.44 -14.72 8.23
C ALA A 244 6.96 -14.82 8.19
N ARG A 245 7.53 -15.44 7.14
CA ARG A 245 8.98 -15.60 6.93
C ARG A 245 9.63 -14.43 6.17
N ILE A 246 8.82 -13.49 5.70
CA ILE A 246 9.32 -12.27 5.04
C ILE A 246 9.80 -11.30 6.14
N PRO A 247 10.94 -10.62 6.00
CA PRO A 247 11.38 -9.62 6.96
C PRO A 247 10.32 -8.53 7.22
N SER A 248 10.42 -7.80 8.32
CA SER A 248 9.44 -6.73 8.63
C SER A 248 9.45 -5.55 7.65
N ARG A 249 10.59 -5.28 7.03
CA ARG A 249 10.77 -4.14 6.13
C ARG A 249 11.88 -4.44 5.13
N GLY A 250 11.79 -3.83 3.96
CA GLY A 250 12.88 -3.83 2.97
C GLY A 250 12.87 -2.54 2.15
N ARG A 251 14.03 -2.23 1.58
CA ARG A 251 14.24 -1.08 0.69
C ARG A 251 15.01 -1.55 -0.53
N ILE A 252 14.64 -1.04 -1.70
CA ILE A 252 15.46 -1.23 -2.89
C ILE A 252 16.59 -0.20 -2.84
N PRO A 253 17.86 -0.61 -2.98
CA PRO A 253 18.97 0.34 -3.02
C PRO A 253 18.78 1.33 -4.16
N ASP A 254 19.02 2.61 -3.90
CA ASP A 254 19.03 3.65 -4.92
C ASP A 254 20.13 3.33 -5.95
N ARG A 255 19.77 3.24 -7.23
CA ARG A 255 20.74 2.94 -8.29
C ARG A 255 21.78 4.06 -8.43
N ASP A 256 21.44 5.29 -8.04
CA ASP A 256 22.31 6.46 -8.19
C ASP A 256 23.21 6.71 -6.97
N VAL A 257 23.06 5.93 -5.91
CA VAL A 257 23.96 5.90 -4.74
C VAL A 257 24.59 4.51 -4.61
N ALA A 258 25.20 4.02 -5.69
CA ALA A 258 26.22 2.99 -5.52
C ALA A 258 27.48 3.65 -4.95
N PRO A 259 27.92 3.35 -3.71
CA PRO A 259 29.32 3.62 -3.39
C PRO A 259 30.15 2.76 -4.35
N ALA A 260 31.14 3.38 -4.99
CA ALA A 260 32.08 2.75 -5.92
C ALA A 260 32.79 1.48 -5.38
N ALA A 261 32.59 1.14 -4.11
CA ALA A 261 33.07 -0.07 -3.45
C ALA A 261 32.42 -1.38 -3.92
N ALA A 262 31.15 -1.38 -4.36
CA ALA A 262 30.46 -2.63 -4.74
C ALA A 262 30.92 -3.19 -6.10
N ALA A 263 31.34 -2.32 -7.02
CA ALA A 263 31.86 -2.73 -8.33
C ALA A 263 33.26 -3.38 -8.24
N ALA A 264 34.04 -3.08 -7.19
CA ALA A 264 35.35 -3.68 -6.97
C ALA A 264 35.27 -5.10 -6.39
N ALA A 265 34.22 -5.42 -5.62
CA ALA A 265 34.04 -6.76 -5.03
C ALA A 265 33.54 -7.80 -6.05
N ALA A 266 32.77 -7.39 -7.07
CA ALA A 266 32.28 -8.28 -8.11
C ALA A 266 33.37 -8.71 -9.13
N ALA A 267 34.48 -7.98 -9.20
CA ALA A 267 35.57 -8.25 -10.17
C ALA A 267 36.70 -9.14 -9.63
N ALA A 268 36.70 -9.49 -8.33
CA ALA A 268 37.79 -10.24 -7.69
C ALA A 268 37.43 -11.67 -7.23
N ALA A 269 36.22 -12.16 -7.54
CA ALA A 269 35.83 -13.52 -7.19
C ALA A 269 36.04 -14.49 -8.37
N THR A 270 37.25 -15.05 -8.47
CA THR A 270 37.50 -16.26 -9.25
C THR A 270 36.70 -17.42 -8.61
N PRO A 271 35.94 -18.23 -9.37
CA PRO A 271 35.17 -19.31 -8.77
C PRO A 271 36.12 -20.44 -8.34
N ALA A 272 36.24 -20.65 -7.03
CA ALA A 272 36.78 -21.88 -6.47
C ALA A 272 35.77 -23.02 -6.68
N PRO A 273 36.21 -24.28 -6.90
CA PRO A 273 35.30 -25.38 -7.18
C PRO A 273 34.43 -25.66 -5.95
N ALA A 274 33.13 -25.84 -6.22
CA ALA A 274 32.11 -26.12 -5.24
C ALA A 274 32.41 -27.42 -4.47
N VAL A 275 32.76 -27.28 -3.20
CA VAL A 275 32.52 -28.32 -2.20
C VAL A 275 31.04 -28.23 -1.83
N ALA A 276 30.28 -29.23 -2.28
CA ALA A 276 28.89 -29.41 -1.91
C ALA A 276 28.81 -29.67 -0.40
N ASN A 277 28.35 -28.67 0.35
CA ASN A 277 27.88 -28.86 1.72
C ASN A 277 26.42 -28.42 1.81
N GLU A 278 25.59 -29.45 1.99
CA GLU A 278 24.41 -29.54 2.86
C GLU A 278 23.20 -28.63 2.63
N GLU A 279 22.05 -29.30 2.72
CA GLU A 279 20.69 -28.87 2.45
C GLU A 279 20.30 -27.58 3.21
N ALA A 280 20.50 -26.44 2.56
CA ALA A 280 19.78 -25.23 2.93
C ALA A 280 18.29 -25.44 2.59
N GLY A 281 17.43 -25.44 3.61
CA GLY A 281 15.98 -25.45 3.42
C GLY A 281 15.51 -24.32 2.47
N PRO A 282 14.27 -24.37 1.95
CA PRO A 282 13.81 -23.41 0.95
C PRO A 282 13.95 -21.98 1.48
N SER A 283 14.66 -21.13 0.72
CA SER A 283 14.86 -19.72 1.03
C SER A 283 13.50 -19.05 1.33
N PRO A 284 13.43 -18.15 2.33
CA PRO A 284 12.19 -17.46 2.64
C PRO A 284 11.68 -16.68 1.42
N PRO A 285 10.35 -16.55 1.25
CA PRO A 285 9.81 -15.68 0.21
C PRO A 285 10.35 -14.26 0.38
N THR A 286 10.53 -13.55 -0.73
CA THR A 286 11.06 -12.18 -0.75
C THR A 286 10.11 -11.28 -1.53
N ILE A 287 9.91 -10.06 -1.05
CA ILE A 287 9.15 -9.03 -1.77
C ILE A 287 9.99 -8.53 -2.95
N VAL A 288 9.43 -8.57 -4.14
CA VAL A 288 10.06 -8.10 -5.39
C VAL A 288 9.28 -6.90 -5.89
N MET A 289 9.96 -5.75 -6.02
CA MET A 289 9.38 -4.47 -6.45
C MET A 289 10.17 -3.90 -7.64
N ASP A 290 9.53 -3.12 -8.52
CA ASP A 290 10.21 -2.34 -9.55
C ASP A 290 10.80 -1.04 -8.95
N PRO A 291 12.13 -0.80 -9.01
CA PRO A 291 12.75 0.42 -8.51
C PRO A 291 12.29 1.71 -9.19
N ARG A 292 11.67 1.63 -10.37
CA ARG A 292 11.14 2.81 -11.08
C ARG A 292 9.86 3.33 -10.44
N GLU A 293 9.11 2.44 -9.80
CA GLU A 293 7.78 2.72 -9.25
C GLU A 293 7.80 2.73 -7.72
N HIS A 294 8.66 1.93 -7.08
CA HIS A 294 8.68 1.74 -5.63
C HIS A 294 10.09 1.70 -5.07
N GLU A 295 10.25 2.14 -3.82
CA GLU A 295 11.56 2.18 -3.15
C GLU A 295 11.60 1.43 -1.82
N GLU A 296 10.47 1.26 -1.14
CA GLU A 296 10.41 0.69 0.21
C GLU A 296 9.12 -0.10 0.41
N TRP A 297 9.16 -1.15 1.22
CA TRP A 297 7.98 -1.89 1.67
C TRP A 297 8.09 -2.19 3.16
N ALA A 298 6.95 -2.28 3.84
CA ALA A 298 6.90 -2.56 5.27
C ALA A 298 5.62 -3.32 5.67
N TRP A 299 5.77 -4.20 6.65
CA TRP A 299 4.65 -4.76 7.41
C TRP A 299 4.34 -3.87 8.60
N LEU A 300 3.16 -3.28 8.60
CA LEU A 300 2.79 -2.23 9.56
C LEU A 300 1.58 -2.64 10.36
N THR A 301 1.61 -2.34 11.65
CA THR A 301 0.51 -2.55 12.58
C THR A 301 -0.60 -1.50 12.39
N GLU A 302 -1.79 -1.81 12.91
CA GLU A 302 -2.91 -0.86 12.88
C GLU A 302 -2.59 0.42 13.66
N GLU A 303 -1.83 0.32 14.74
CA GLU A 303 -1.42 1.46 15.56
C GLU A 303 -0.48 2.39 14.80
N GLU A 304 0.54 1.85 14.12
CA GLU A 304 1.44 2.64 13.27
C GLU A 304 0.67 3.36 12.17
N VAL A 305 -0.28 2.66 11.53
CA VAL A 305 -1.13 3.24 10.48
C VAL A 305 -2.02 4.36 11.05
N ARG A 306 -2.67 4.14 12.20
CA ARG A 306 -3.50 5.16 12.87
C ARG A 306 -2.70 6.39 13.27
N ARG A 307 -1.51 6.19 13.81
CA ARG A 307 -0.60 7.26 14.22
C ARG A 307 -0.03 8.03 13.04
N GLY A 308 0.00 7.41 11.85
CA GLY A 308 0.66 7.98 10.67
C GLY A 308 2.18 8.03 10.82
N ALA A 309 2.75 7.11 11.60
CA ALA A 309 4.19 7.01 11.79
C ALA A 309 4.61 5.56 12.08
N ASP A 310 5.71 5.12 11.45
CA ASP A 310 6.26 3.78 11.64
C ASP A 310 6.88 3.59 13.03
N ALA A 311 7.27 2.36 13.40
CA ALA A 311 7.91 2.03 14.67
C ALA A 311 9.16 2.89 14.99
N ARG A 312 9.79 3.50 13.97
CA ARG A 312 10.96 4.39 14.12
C ARG A 312 10.57 5.87 14.26
N GLY A 313 9.28 6.17 14.31
CA GLY A 313 8.75 7.53 14.38
C GLY A 313 8.81 8.28 13.04
N ARG A 314 9.11 7.62 11.92
CA ARG A 314 9.11 8.28 10.62
C ARG A 314 7.68 8.51 10.16
N ARG A 315 7.38 9.74 9.76
CA ARG A 315 6.07 10.12 9.24
C ARG A 315 5.73 9.27 8.01
N MET A 316 4.49 8.80 7.99
CA MET A 316 3.90 8.08 6.88
C MET A 316 2.88 8.96 6.20
N GLU A 317 3.13 9.27 4.94
CA GLU A 317 2.19 10.02 4.10
C GLU A 317 1.54 9.06 3.12
N TYR A 318 0.22 9.09 3.03
CA TYR A 318 -0.56 8.23 2.14
C TYR A 318 -0.92 8.99 0.86
N THR A 319 -1.26 8.26 -0.21
CA THR A 319 -1.67 8.85 -1.49
C THR A 319 -2.96 9.66 -1.36
N SER A 320 -3.83 9.31 -0.41
CA SER A 320 -5.08 10.02 -0.14
C SER A 320 -5.65 9.64 1.24
N GLU A 321 -6.64 10.40 1.74
CA GLU A 321 -7.31 10.07 3.01
C GLU A 321 -8.16 8.80 2.86
N GLY A 322 -8.80 8.61 1.70
CA GLY A 322 -9.58 7.42 1.39
C GLY A 322 -8.74 6.14 1.41
N VAL A 323 -7.51 6.18 0.91
CA VAL A 323 -6.57 5.05 1.01
C VAL A 323 -6.26 4.73 2.46
N TRP A 324 -5.93 5.73 3.27
CA TRP A 324 -5.65 5.53 4.69
C TRP A 324 -6.86 4.92 5.44
N ARG A 325 -8.06 5.42 5.19
CA ARG A 325 -9.31 4.86 5.75
C ARG A 325 -9.59 3.45 5.26
N GLY A 326 -9.28 3.14 4.00
CA GLY A 326 -9.38 1.79 3.43
C GLY A 326 -8.43 0.80 4.12
N ILE A 327 -7.21 1.23 4.44
CA ILE A 327 -6.25 0.41 5.21
C ILE A 327 -6.84 0.05 6.58
N LEU A 328 -7.40 1.03 7.30
CA LEU A 328 -8.04 0.78 8.61
C LEU A 328 -9.25 -0.15 8.49
N ALA A 329 -10.05 -0.02 7.43
CA ALA A 329 -11.14 -0.94 7.15
C ALA A 329 -10.64 -2.38 6.93
N GLY A 330 -9.49 -2.55 6.29
CA GLY A 330 -8.82 -3.84 6.12
C GLY A 330 -8.49 -4.53 7.44
N PHE A 331 -7.98 -3.79 8.43
CA PHE A 331 -7.72 -4.35 9.77
C PHE A 331 -8.98 -4.85 10.46
N ALA A 332 -10.07 -4.07 10.37
CA ALA A 332 -11.36 -4.46 10.93
C ALA A 332 -11.92 -5.72 10.24
N ALA A 333 -11.88 -5.76 8.91
CA ALA A 333 -12.31 -6.92 8.13
C ALA A 333 -11.47 -8.18 8.45
N ARG A 334 -10.14 -8.03 8.60
CA ARG A 334 -9.28 -9.17 8.94
C ARG A 334 -9.55 -9.71 10.34
N ARG A 335 -9.84 -8.85 11.32
CA ARG A 335 -10.25 -9.32 12.66
C ARG A 335 -11.55 -10.11 12.60
N ALA A 336 -12.57 -9.57 11.95
CA ALA A 336 -13.86 -10.26 11.82
C ALA A 336 -13.70 -11.68 11.23
N LEU A 337 -12.91 -11.83 10.16
CA LEU A 337 -12.62 -13.16 9.58
C LEU A 337 -11.90 -14.12 10.55
N LEU A 338 -11.00 -13.59 11.39
CA LEU A 338 -10.28 -14.41 12.37
C LEU A 338 -11.18 -14.84 13.53
N ASP A 339 -12.12 -13.98 13.93
CA ASP A 339 -13.10 -14.27 14.97
C ASP A 339 -14.09 -15.34 14.48
N GLU A 340 -14.63 -15.19 13.25
CA GLU A 340 -15.50 -16.19 12.61
C GLU A 340 -14.82 -17.57 12.48
N ALA A 341 -13.54 -17.60 12.11
CA ALA A 341 -12.77 -18.84 12.02
C ALA A 341 -12.48 -19.48 13.39
N GLY A 342 -12.44 -18.68 14.47
CA GLY A 342 -12.26 -19.13 15.83
C GLY A 342 -13.53 -19.71 16.44
N GLU A 343 -14.70 -19.15 16.12
CA GLU A 343 -16.02 -19.64 16.56
C GLU A 343 -16.44 -20.95 15.88
N GLN A 344 -15.91 -21.25 14.70
CA GLN A 344 -16.20 -22.47 13.93
C GLN A 344 -15.39 -23.71 14.38
N LYS A 345 -14.55 -23.59 15.42
CA LYS A 345 -13.61 -24.62 15.87
C LYS A 345 -13.96 -25.19 17.23
#